data_AF-A0A914ABF2-F1
#
_entry.id   AF-A0A914ABF2-F1
#
_cell.length_a   1.000
_cell.length_b   1.000
_cell.length_c   1.000
_cell.angle_alpha   90.00
_cell.angle_beta   90.00
_cell.angle_gamma   90.00
#
_symmetry.space_group_name_H-M   'P 1'
#
loop_
_entity.id
_entity.type
_entity.pdbx_description
1 polymer ?
#
loop_
_entity_poly.entity_id
_entity_poly.type
_entity_poly.pdbx_seq_one_letter_code
_entity_poly.pdbx_strand_id
1 'polypeptide(L)'
;MTVSLEEYFRTTFEDKLLVKMPEREDDHLTPATRLLEKRREMSEVEQALGAQKEEFQMKMESLQQRREELERKEFQLKESLLKFDKFLKENDSKRARAIKKAHDERDLRRAKEREILRLLEEKKDLQGSKDKLLGRLNKHKIYHGYLERTLEAAEEFHEIREIIARYETLVATHTDLLDKSHKTQDAVEREKASLVKFTEEKNNEILHYNNKLAKLQTRLDRAQSEAVKWESQWTHIKNTAAKKTLLLGRIKMATHNLFQLVNKHLKQQTVAEDTADQLNRIQMFIMDLTQITTEIKRAAAVETSAVPSSS
;
A
#
# COMPACT_ATOMS: atom_id res chain seq x y z
N MET A 1 110.11 32.60 -53.88
CA MET A 1 111.29 32.85 -54.74
C MET A 1 111.13 34.21 -55.40
N THR A 2 111.64 35.24 -54.74
CA THR A 2 111.90 36.57 -55.30
C THR A 2 113.17 37.02 -54.57
N VAL A 3 114.31 36.61 -55.11
CA VAL A 3 115.63 36.99 -54.58
C VAL A 3 115.75 38.50 -54.77
N SER A 4 115.77 39.23 -53.65
CA SER A 4 115.92 40.69 -53.63
C SER A 4 117.30 41.04 -54.20
N LEU A 5 117.34 41.89 -55.24
CA LEU A 5 118.59 42.45 -55.79
C LEU A 5 119.47 43.07 -54.69
N GLU A 6 118.85 43.53 -53.61
CA GLU A 6 119.51 44.11 -52.44
C GLU A 6 120.35 43.08 -51.67
N GLU A 7 119.92 41.82 -51.61
CA GLU A 7 120.68 40.74 -50.98
C GLU A 7 121.87 40.34 -51.86
N TYR A 8 121.69 40.30 -53.19
CA TYR A 8 122.80 40.07 -54.14
C TYR A 8 123.87 41.17 -54.08
N PHE A 9 123.47 42.44 -54.02
CA PHE A 9 124.43 43.54 -53.85
C PHE A 9 125.09 43.52 -52.48
N ARG A 10 124.35 43.20 -51.40
CA ARG A 10 124.94 43.13 -50.05
C ARG A 10 125.99 42.03 -49.94
N THR A 11 125.71 40.81 -50.41
CA THR A 11 126.70 39.72 -50.37
C THR A 11 127.88 39.99 -51.30
N THR A 12 127.67 40.56 -52.50
CA THR A 12 128.78 40.86 -53.43
C THR A 12 129.61 42.07 -53.03
N PHE A 13 129.06 43.03 -52.27
CA PHE A 13 129.82 44.13 -51.68
C PHE A 13 130.59 43.69 -50.43
N GLU A 14 130.00 42.82 -49.59
CA GLU A 14 130.67 42.25 -48.42
C GLU A 14 131.85 41.33 -48.81
N ASP A 15 131.72 40.53 -49.88
CA ASP A 15 132.82 39.69 -50.38
C ASP A 15 133.94 40.48 -51.08
N LYS A 16 133.64 41.65 -51.68
CA LYS A 16 134.63 42.47 -52.41
C LYS A 16 135.31 43.55 -51.58
N LEU A 17 134.82 43.85 -50.38
CA LEU A 17 135.46 44.79 -49.43
C LEU A 17 136.20 44.11 -48.27
N LEU A 18 136.28 42.78 -48.25
CA LEU A 18 137.21 42.03 -47.41
C LEU A 18 138.64 42.24 -47.91
N VAL A 19 139.20 43.40 -47.59
CA VAL A 19 140.63 43.65 -47.58
C VAL A 19 141.23 42.62 -46.62
N LYS A 20 141.77 41.53 -47.17
CA LYS A 20 142.73 40.68 -46.49
C LYS A 20 143.85 41.58 -45.98
N MET A 21 143.86 41.83 -44.67
CA MET A 21 145.02 42.42 -44.00
C MET A 21 146.23 41.54 -44.34
N PRO A 22 147.28 42.09 -44.98
CA PRO A 22 148.47 41.32 -45.31
C PRO A 22 149.10 40.73 -44.04
N GLU A 23 149.56 39.48 -44.11
CA GLU A 23 150.44 38.89 -43.11
C GLU A 23 151.63 39.83 -42.91
N ARG A 24 151.72 40.48 -41.75
CA ARG A 24 152.84 41.36 -41.42
C ARG A 24 154.04 40.49 -41.11
N GLU A 25 155.04 40.53 -41.99
CA GLU A 25 156.36 39.94 -41.78
C GLU A 25 156.92 40.37 -40.42
N ASP A 26 157.13 39.36 -39.57
CA ASP A 26 157.29 39.48 -38.13
C ASP A 26 158.78 39.42 -37.75
N ASP A 27 159.64 40.15 -38.49
CA ASP A 27 161.09 39.98 -38.38
C ASP A 27 161.81 41.07 -37.56
N HIS A 28 161.16 42.20 -37.23
CA HIS A 28 161.78 43.27 -36.43
C HIS A 28 160.82 43.98 -35.45
N LEU A 29 160.16 43.24 -34.56
CA LEU A 29 159.35 43.82 -33.47
C LEU A 29 159.81 43.34 -32.08
N THR A 30 160.00 44.30 -31.18
CA THR A 30 160.48 44.10 -29.80
C THR A 30 159.39 43.48 -28.90
N PRO A 31 159.74 42.75 -27.83
CA PRO A 31 158.78 42.08 -26.94
C PRO A 31 157.67 42.98 -26.35
N ALA A 32 157.88 44.30 -26.29
CA ALA A 32 156.93 45.27 -25.77
C ALA A 32 155.73 45.55 -26.71
N THR A 33 155.91 45.48 -28.03
CA THR A 33 154.84 45.77 -29.00
C THR A 33 153.88 44.60 -29.22
N ARG A 34 154.37 43.34 -29.20
CA ARG A 34 153.50 42.14 -29.18
C ARG A 34 152.57 42.09 -27.98
N LEU A 35 153.05 42.59 -26.83
CA LEU A 35 152.25 42.63 -25.60
C LEU A 35 151.12 43.66 -25.68
N LEU A 36 151.35 44.79 -26.37
CA LEU A 36 150.33 45.81 -26.62
C LEU A 36 149.26 45.35 -27.62
N GLU A 37 149.64 44.65 -28.69
CA GLU A 37 148.67 44.07 -29.63
C GLU A 37 147.84 42.97 -28.96
N LYS A 38 148.46 42.07 -28.18
CA LYS A 38 147.70 41.09 -27.39
C LYS A 38 146.77 41.73 -26.36
N ARG A 39 147.13 42.91 -25.83
CA ARG A 39 146.26 43.69 -24.93
C ARG A 39 145.09 44.33 -25.65
N ARG A 40 145.30 44.78 -26.89
CA ARG A 40 144.26 45.33 -27.76
C ARG A 40 143.30 44.23 -28.23
N GLU A 41 143.81 43.09 -28.67
CA GLU A 41 142.99 41.91 -29.01
C GLU A 41 142.18 41.44 -27.79
N MET A 42 142.79 41.37 -26.60
CA MET A 42 142.05 41.08 -25.36
C MET A 42 140.97 42.12 -25.09
N SER A 43 141.25 43.41 -25.27
CA SER A 43 140.26 44.48 -25.09
C SER A 43 139.11 44.40 -26.10
N GLU A 44 139.39 44.08 -27.36
CA GLU A 44 138.37 43.92 -28.41
C GLU A 44 137.50 42.67 -28.16
N VAL A 45 138.10 41.55 -27.73
CA VAL A 45 137.37 40.34 -27.32
C VAL A 45 136.58 40.57 -26.04
N GLU A 46 137.12 41.29 -25.05
CA GLU A 46 136.38 41.66 -23.82
C GLU A 46 135.21 42.59 -24.13
N GLN A 47 135.37 43.53 -25.07
CA GLN A 47 134.32 44.45 -25.48
C GLN A 47 133.23 43.73 -26.30
N ALA A 48 133.60 42.81 -27.21
CA ALA A 48 132.65 41.95 -27.93
C ALA A 48 131.92 40.97 -26.99
N LEU A 49 132.62 40.40 -26.01
CA LEU A 49 132.03 39.57 -24.97
C LEU A 49 131.10 40.38 -24.07
N GLY A 50 131.45 41.64 -23.78
CA GLY A 50 130.59 42.60 -23.08
C GLY A 50 129.30 42.88 -23.84
N ALA A 51 129.40 43.20 -25.13
CA ALA A 51 128.24 43.42 -26.00
C ALA A 51 127.36 42.16 -26.13
N GLN A 52 127.95 40.97 -26.26
CA GLN A 52 127.21 39.71 -26.31
C GLN A 52 126.50 39.41 -24.98
N LYS A 53 127.14 39.72 -23.84
CA LYS A 53 126.52 39.62 -22.51
C LYS A 53 125.35 40.57 -22.35
N GLU A 54 125.47 41.82 -22.80
CA GLU A 54 124.38 42.80 -22.79
C GLU A 54 123.23 42.37 -23.71
N GLU A 55 123.52 41.87 -24.92
CA GLU A 55 122.49 41.38 -25.84
C GLU A 55 121.77 40.13 -25.28
N PHE A 56 122.52 39.21 -24.67
CA PHE A 56 121.94 38.05 -23.98
C PHE A 56 121.08 38.49 -22.79
N GLN A 57 121.54 39.47 -22.01
CA GLN A 57 120.79 40.03 -20.89
C GLN A 57 119.49 40.69 -21.36
N MET A 58 119.51 41.52 -22.40
CA MET A 58 118.31 42.12 -22.99
C MET A 58 117.32 41.06 -23.53
N LYS A 59 117.83 40.01 -24.18
CA LYS A 59 117.00 38.88 -24.65
C LYS A 59 116.39 38.11 -23.49
N MET A 60 117.14 37.87 -22.41
CA MET A 60 116.63 37.22 -21.21
C MET A 60 115.58 38.07 -20.49
N GLU A 61 115.77 39.38 -20.39
CA GLU A 61 114.78 40.30 -19.84
C GLU A 61 113.50 40.36 -20.67
N SER A 62 113.61 40.41 -22.01
CA SER A 62 112.46 40.36 -22.91
C SER A 62 111.68 39.04 -22.81
N LEU A 63 112.40 37.91 -22.75
CA LEU A 63 111.79 36.60 -22.54
C LEU A 63 111.14 36.48 -21.16
N GLN A 64 111.75 37.06 -20.13
CA GLN A 64 111.21 37.08 -18.78
C GLN A 64 109.92 37.91 -18.74
N GLN A 65 109.91 39.11 -19.31
CA GLN A 65 108.70 39.93 -19.45
C GLN A 65 107.60 39.21 -20.23
N ARG A 66 107.96 38.52 -21.32
CA ARG A 66 107.01 37.75 -22.13
C ARG A 66 106.41 36.56 -21.36
N ARG A 67 107.21 35.87 -20.54
CA ARG A 67 106.73 34.81 -19.63
C ARG A 67 105.77 35.37 -18.59
N GLU A 68 106.14 36.45 -17.92
CA GLU A 68 105.29 37.10 -16.91
C GLU A 68 103.97 37.61 -17.52
N GLU A 69 103.99 38.14 -18.75
CA GLU A 69 102.78 38.55 -19.46
C GLU A 69 101.89 37.35 -19.84
N LEU A 70 102.50 36.24 -20.26
CA LEU A 70 101.80 34.98 -20.54
C LEU A 70 101.15 34.40 -19.29
N GLU A 71 101.87 34.37 -18.16
CA GLU A 71 101.33 33.92 -16.87
C GLU A 71 100.17 34.80 -16.41
N ARG A 72 100.27 36.12 -16.55
CA ARG A 72 99.17 37.05 -16.25
C ARG A 72 97.95 36.78 -17.13
N LYS A 73 98.13 36.57 -18.44
CA LYS A 73 97.04 36.24 -19.37
C LYS A 73 96.43 34.88 -19.06
N GLU A 74 97.24 33.88 -18.71
CA GLU A 74 96.75 32.57 -18.29
C GLU A 74 95.93 32.67 -16.99
N PHE A 75 96.39 33.45 -16.01
CA PHE A 75 95.66 33.68 -14.77
C PHE A 75 94.32 34.39 -15.03
N GLN A 76 94.30 35.44 -15.85
CA GLN A 76 93.06 36.13 -16.23
C GLN A 76 92.09 35.20 -16.97
N LEU A 77 92.60 34.32 -17.85
CA LEU A 77 91.77 33.35 -18.56
C LEU A 77 91.17 32.33 -17.58
N LYS A 78 91.97 31.77 -16.67
CA LYS A 78 91.47 30.87 -15.60
C LYS A 78 90.41 31.56 -14.74
N GLU A 79 90.63 32.81 -14.35
CA GLU A 79 89.68 33.57 -13.54
C GLU A 79 88.37 33.85 -14.30
N SER A 80 88.46 34.22 -15.58
CA SER A 80 87.28 34.42 -16.44
C SER A 80 86.50 33.12 -16.66
N LEU A 81 87.18 31.97 -16.87
CA LEU A 81 86.53 30.67 -16.96
C LEU A 81 85.77 30.32 -15.69
N LEU A 82 86.35 30.56 -14.51
CA LEU A 82 85.66 30.36 -13.23
C LEU A 82 84.43 31.27 -13.08
N LYS A 83 84.54 32.55 -13.50
CA LYS A 83 83.41 33.49 -13.51
C LYS A 83 82.32 33.04 -14.49
N PHE A 84 82.68 32.56 -15.68
CA PHE A 84 81.74 32.04 -16.68
C PHE A 84 81.04 30.76 -16.20
N ASP A 85 81.76 29.80 -15.63
CA ASP A 85 81.17 28.59 -15.07
C ASP A 85 80.19 28.93 -13.93
N LYS A 86 80.58 29.86 -13.05
CA LYS A 86 79.68 30.36 -12.00
C LYS A 86 78.44 31.04 -12.59
N PHE A 87 78.60 31.89 -13.60
CA PHE A 87 77.49 32.55 -14.28
C PHE A 87 76.54 31.55 -14.95
N LEU A 88 77.06 30.52 -15.64
CA LEU A 88 76.26 29.47 -16.27
C LEU A 88 75.47 28.70 -15.21
N LYS A 89 76.10 28.26 -14.12
CA LYS A 89 75.43 27.58 -13.01
C LYS A 89 74.32 28.44 -12.38
N GLU A 90 74.59 29.73 -12.16
CA GLU A 90 73.59 30.66 -11.64
C GLU A 90 72.44 30.91 -12.61
N ASN A 91 72.72 31.02 -13.91
CA ASN A 91 71.71 31.20 -14.95
C ASN A 91 70.83 29.96 -15.09
N ASP A 92 71.43 28.77 -15.16
CA ASP A 92 70.71 27.49 -15.19
C ASP A 92 69.86 27.32 -13.93
N SER A 93 70.38 27.71 -12.76
CA SER A 93 69.61 27.71 -11.51
C SER A 93 68.42 28.69 -11.55
N LYS A 94 68.60 29.89 -12.13
CA LYS A 94 67.51 30.87 -12.33
C LYS A 94 66.47 30.33 -13.33
N ARG A 95 66.91 29.74 -14.44
CA ARG A 95 66.05 29.12 -15.45
C ARG A 95 65.25 27.96 -14.86
N ALA A 96 65.90 27.06 -14.12
CA ALA A 96 65.24 25.95 -13.45
C ALA A 96 64.19 26.43 -12.43
N ARG A 97 64.50 27.45 -11.62
CA ARG A 97 63.53 28.06 -10.70
C ARG A 97 62.35 28.69 -11.43
N ALA A 98 62.59 29.43 -12.53
CA ALA A 98 61.54 30.05 -13.32
C ALA A 98 60.61 29.01 -13.96
N ILE A 99 61.17 27.94 -14.53
CA ILE A 99 60.41 26.83 -15.11
C ILE A 99 59.58 26.13 -14.03
N LYS A 100 60.18 25.82 -12.87
CA LYS A 100 59.47 25.19 -11.75
C LYS A 100 58.32 26.07 -11.27
N LYS A 101 58.56 27.36 -11.05
CA LYS A 101 57.51 28.32 -10.63
C LYS A 101 56.38 28.41 -11.67
N ALA A 102 56.70 28.42 -12.96
CA ALA A 102 55.68 28.44 -14.01
C ALA A 102 54.85 27.13 -14.06
N HIS A 103 55.47 25.99 -13.76
CA HIS A 103 54.79 24.71 -13.64
C HIS A 103 53.86 24.69 -12.43
N ASP A 104 54.38 25.05 -11.24
CA ASP A 104 53.62 25.09 -9.99
C ASP A 104 52.40 26.03 -10.12
N GLU A 105 52.56 27.19 -10.76
CA GLU A 105 51.46 28.13 -11.02
C GLU A 105 50.40 27.55 -11.98
N ARG A 106 50.82 26.82 -13.02
CA ARG A 106 49.88 26.14 -13.94
C ARG A 106 49.08 25.05 -13.22
N ASP A 107 49.72 24.28 -12.36
CA ASP A 107 49.03 23.24 -11.60
C ASP A 107 48.08 23.83 -10.54
N LEU A 108 48.50 24.89 -9.87
CA LEU A 108 47.64 25.63 -8.94
C LEU A 108 46.41 26.19 -9.67
N ARG A 109 46.59 26.80 -10.85
CA ARG A 109 45.50 27.30 -11.68
C ARG A 109 44.54 26.18 -12.08
N ARG A 110 45.04 25.03 -12.55
CA ARG A 110 44.22 23.86 -12.89
C ARG A 110 43.43 23.34 -11.68
N ALA A 111 44.04 23.32 -10.49
CA ALA A 111 43.35 22.92 -9.27
C ALA A 111 42.22 23.90 -8.90
N LYS A 112 42.46 25.21 -9.03
CA LYS A 112 41.44 26.24 -8.80
C LYS A 112 40.32 26.21 -9.84
N GLU A 113 40.63 25.98 -11.12
CA GLU A 113 39.62 25.82 -12.17
C GLU A 113 38.69 24.62 -11.90
N ARG A 114 39.23 23.48 -11.45
CA ARG A 114 38.41 22.34 -11.02
C ARG A 114 37.52 22.68 -9.82
N GLU A 115 38.05 23.40 -8.85
CA GLU A 115 37.28 23.83 -7.67
C GLU A 115 36.16 24.81 -8.05
N ILE A 116 36.43 25.74 -8.96
CA ILE A 116 35.41 26.66 -9.49
C ILE A 116 34.27 25.87 -10.15
N LEU A 117 34.59 24.88 -11.00
CA LEU A 117 33.57 24.04 -11.62
C LEU A 117 32.75 23.26 -10.60
N ARG A 118 33.40 22.71 -9.57
CA ARG A 118 32.72 22.00 -8.46
C ARG A 118 31.74 22.92 -7.74
N LEU A 119 32.19 24.12 -7.35
CA LEU A 119 31.37 25.10 -6.64
C LEU A 119 30.23 25.66 -7.50
N LEU A 120 30.43 25.78 -8.81
CA LEU A 120 29.37 26.21 -9.73
C LEU A 120 28.25 25.18 -9.84
N GLU A 121 28.58 23.89 -9.91
CA GLU A 121 27.55 22.83 -9.92
C GLU A 121 26.83 22.77 -8.57
N GLU A 122 27.56 22.85 -7.45
CA GLU A 122 26.95 22.88 -6.11
C GLU A 122 25.97 24.07 -5.95
N LYS A 123 26.37 25.26 -6.43
CA LYS A 123 25.49 26.44 -6.43
C LYS A 123 24.22 26.20 -7.25
N LYS A 124 24.35 25.57 -8.42
CA LYS A 124 23.22 25.26 -9.31
C LYS A 124 22.26 24.25 -8.66
N ASP A 125 22.78 23.22 -8.00
CA ASP A 125 21.98 22.22 -7.28
C ASP A 125 21.23 22.85 -6.08
N LEU A 126 21.91 23.70 -5.32
CA LEU A 126 21.31 24.45 -4.22
C LEU A 126 20.22 25.40 -4.72
N GLN A 127 20.47 26.09 -5.84
CA GLN A 127 19.48 26.97 -6.46
C GLN A 127 18.25 26.18 -6.92
N GLY A 128 18.44 25.03 -7.58
CA GLY A 128 17.33 24.15 -7.97
C GLY A 128 16.54 23.62 -6.76
N SER A 129 17.22 23.30 -5.66
CA SER A 129 16.57 22.87 -4.41
C SER A 129 15.76 24.00 -3.77
N LYS A 130 16.32 25.22 -3.73
CA LYS A 130 15.62 26.43 -3.28
C LYS A 130 14.37 26.68 -4.11
N ASP A 131 14.46 26.61 -5.44
CA ASP A 131 13.33 26.89 -6.33
C ASP A 131 12.22 25.84 -6.17
N LYS A 132 12.57 24.56 -5.98
CA LYS A 132 11.61 23.50 -5.62
C LYS A 132 10.90 23.79 -4.29
N LEU A 133 11.65 24.20 -3.26
CA LEU A 133 11.08 24.54 -1.96
C LEU A 133 10.18 25.77 -2.03
N LEU A 134 10.58 26.82 -2.75
CA LEU A 134 9.75 28.00 -2.98
C LEU A 134 8.47 27.66 -3.75
N GLY A 135 8.56 26.79 -4.76
CA GLY A 135 7.39 26.29 -5.47
C GLY A 135 6.42 25.56 -4.54
N ARG A 136 6.92 24.70 -3.64
CA ARG A 136 6.10 24.04 -2.61
C ARG A 136 5.50 25.05 -1.64
N LEU A 137 6.27 26.00 -1.14
CA LEU A 137 5.80 27.03 -0.22
C LEU A 137 4.67 27.85 -0.84
N ASN A 138 4.83 28.32 -2.08
CA ASN A 138 3.82 29.11 -2.77
C ASN A 138 2.50 28.35 -2.95
N LYS A 139 2.56 27.04 -3.23
CA LYS A 139 1.36 26.18 -3.28
C LYS A 139 0.64 26.07 -1.94
N HIS A 140 1.37 26.09 -0.82
CA HIS A 140 0.76 25.92 0.51
C HIS A 140 0.41 27.25 1.19
N LYS A 141 1.03 28.36 0.77
CA LYS A 141 0.81 29.70 1.32
C LYS A 141 -0.66 30.12 1.26
N ILE A 142 -1.39 29.70 0.23
CA ILE A 142 -2.83 29.98 0.09
C ILE A 142 -3.65 29.36 1.24
N TYR A 143 -3.30 28.14 1.69
CA TYR A 143 -4.00 27.46 2.77
C TYR A 143 -3.66 28.08 4.12
N HIS A 144 -2.40 28.44 4.33
CA HIS A 144 -1.99 29.18 5.51
C HIS A 144 -2.76 30.51 5.63
N GLY A 145 -2.78 31.31 4.56
CA GLY A 145 -3.54 32.58 4.56
C GLY A 145 -5.05 32.39 4.68
N TYR A 146 -5.60 31.26 4.25
CA TYR A 146 -7.00 30.91 4.54
C TYR A 146 -7.20 30.64 6.04
N LEU A 147 -6.33 29.83 6.65
CA LEU A 147 -6.40 29.50 8.07
C LEU A 147 -6.17 30.73 8.97
N GLU A 148 -5.29 31.64 8.58
CA GLU A 148 -5.12 32.94 9.25
C GLU A 148 -6.43 33.74 9.22
N ARG A 149 -7.08 33.87 8.06
CA ARG A 149 -8.40 34.55 7.97
C ARG A 149 -9.48 33.82 8.78
N THR A 150 -9.45 32.50 8.84
CA THR A 150 -10.37 31.72 9.68
C THR A 150 -10.11 31.98 11.16
N LEU A 151 -8.85 32.09 11.58
CA LEU A 151 -8.47 32.44 12.94
C LEU A 151 -8.91 33.86 13.29
N GLU A 152 -8.74 34.83 12.39
CA GLU A 152 -9.22 36.22 12.57
C GLU A 152 -10.74 36.29 12.72
N ALA A 153 -11.48 35.43 12.00
CA ALA A 153 -12.94 35.41 12.04
C ALA A 153 -13.51 34.63 13.24
N ALA A 154 -12.74 33.70 13.81
CA ALA A 154 -13.18 32.83 14.89
C ALA A 154 -12.53 33.24 16.21
N GLU A 155 -13.28 33.97 17.05
CA GLU A 155 -12.82 34.45 18.37
C GLU A 155 -12.50 33.31 19.36
N GLU A 156 -12.93 32.07 19.07
CA GLU A 156 -12.75 30.91 19.94
C GLU A 156 -11.34 30.29 19.87
N PHE A 157 -10.57 30.59 18.83
CA PHE A 157 -9.25 29.99 18.60
C PHE A 157 -8.15 31.04 18.63
N HIS A 158 -7.00 30.68 19.20
CA HIS A 158 -5.83 31.56 19.32
C HIS A 158 -4.68 31.12 18.41
N GLU A 159 -4.67 29.84 18.00
CA GLU A 159 -3.70 29.31 17.05
C GLU A 159 -4.37 28.48 15.95
N ILE A 160 -3.78 28.52 14.74
CA ILE A 160 -4.20 27.66 13.61
C ILE A 160 -4.20 26.17 13.98
N ARG A 161 -3.28 25.74 14.86
CA ARG A 161 -3.22 24.34 15.31
C ARG A 161 -4.47 23.92 16.07
N GLU A 162 -5.09 24.82 16.83
CA GLU A 162 -6.32 24.52 17.57
C GLU A 162 -7.49 24.29 16.61
N ILE A 163 -7.57 25.08 15.53
CA ILE A 163 -8.56 24.89 14.45
C ILE A 163 -8.38 23.52 13.80
N ILE A 164 -7.14 23.14 13.49
CA ILE A 164 -6.83 21.82 12.89
C ILE A 164 -7.20 20.70 13.85
N ALA A 165 -6.79 20.77 15.11
CA ALA A 165 -7.11 19.76 16.12
C ALA A 165 -8.63 19.62 16.35
N ARG A 166 -9.35 20.75 16.33
CA ARG A 166 -10.81 20.77 16.41
C ARG A 166 -11.43 20.09 15.20
N TYR A 167 -10.97 20.42 14.00
CA TYR A 167 -11.43 19.78 12.77
C TYR A 167 -11.17 18.27 12.79
N GLU A 168 -9.97 17.82 13.17
CA GLU A 168 -9.62 16.41 13.28
C GLU A 168 -10.54 15.67 14.26
N THR A 169 -10.78 16.27 15.43
CA THR A 169 -11.71 15.72 16.44
C THR A 169 -13.14 15.66 15.89
N LEU A 170 -13.59 16.70 15.18
CA LEU A 170 -14.94 16.75 14.62
C LEU A 170 -15.11 15.71 13.50
N VAL A 171 -14.11 15.54 12.64
CA VAL A 171 -14.13 14.52 11.59
C VAL A 171 -14.16 13.12 12.22
N ALA A 172 -13.30 12.84 13.20
CA ALA A 172 -13.27 11.55 13.88
C ALA A 172 -14.60 11.23 14.59
N THR A 173 -15.16 12.20 15.31
CA THR A 173 -16.47 12.02 15.97
C THR A 173 -17.60 11.87 14.96
N HIS A 174 -17.56 12.59 13.84
CA HIS A 174 -18.55 12.45 12.78
C HIS A 174 -18.49 11.06 12.13
N THR A 175 -17.30 10.54 11.84
CA THR A 175 -17.14 9.18 11.29
C THR A 175 -17.63 8.12 12.27
N ASP A 176 -17.34 8.26 13.56
CA ASP A 176 -17.80 7.33 14.60
C ASP A 176 -19.33 7.36 14.77
N LEU A 177 -19.94 8.54 14.71
CA LEU A 177 -21.39 8.70 14.79
C LEU A 177 -22.08 8.10 13.57
N LEU A 178 -21.54 8.30 12.37
CA LEU A 178 -22.06 7.68 11.15
C LEU A 178 -22.02 6.16 11.23
N ASP A 179 -20.89 5.57 11.62
CA ASP A 179 -20.76 4.12 11.78
C ASP A 179 -21.75 3.56 12.82
N LYS A 180 -21.89 4.23 13.97
CA LYS A 180 -22.90 3.86 14.98
C LYS A 180 -24.33 3.98 14.46
N SER A 181 -24.63 5.03 13.69
CA SER A 181 -25.94 5.23 13.09
C SER A 181 -26.26 4.11 12.10
N HIS A 182 -25.31 3.75 11.23
CA HIS A 182 -25.48 2.64 10.29
C HIS A 182 -25.69 1.31 11.02
N LYS A 183 -24.86 0.99 12.02
CA LYS A 183 -25.02 -0.24 12.83
C LYS A 183 -26.36 -0.31 13.54
N THR A 184 -26.84 0.83 14.05
CA THR A 184 -28.15 0.92 14.71
C THR A 184 -29.28 0.73 13.72
N GLN A 185 -29.18 1.35 12.54
CA GLN A 185 -30.15 1.18 11.46
C GLN A 185 -30.24 -0.29 11.02
N ASP A 186 -29.10 -0.94 10.78
CA ASP A 186 -29.04 -2.36 10.41
C ASP A 186 -29.65 -3.26 11.50
N ALA A 187 -29.44 -2.91 12.79
CA ALA A 187 -30.04 -3.65 13.90
C ALA A 187 -31.56 -3.49 13.92
N VAL A 188 -32.06 -2.26 13.75
CA VAL A 188 -33.50 -1.97 13.66
C VAL A 188 -34.13 -2.69 12.48
N GLU A 189 -33.48 -2.73 11.32
CA GLU A 189 -33.98 -3.43 10.14
C GLU A 189 -34.04 -4.96 10.36
N ARG A 190 -33.04 -5.53 11.02
CA ARG A 190 -33.04 -6.96 11.41
C ARG A 190 -34.17 -7.30 12.39
N GLU A 191 -34.39 -6.48 13.40
CA GLU A 191 -35.49 -6.68 14.35
C GLU A 191 -36.86 -6.49 13.68
N LYS A 192 -37.01 -5.49 12.81
CA LYS A 192 -38.24 -5.31 12.00
C LYS A 192 -38.52 -6.52 11.12
N ALA A 193 -37.52 -7.04 10.42
CA ALA A 193 -37.68 -8.24 9.60
C ALA A 193 -38.09 -9.46 10.44
N SER A 194 -37.49 -9.62 11.62
CA SER A 194 -37.83 -10.69 12.56
C SER A 194 -39.27 -10.56 13.08
N LEU A 195 -39.71 -9.34 13.39
CA LEU A 195 -41.08 -9.06 13.82
C LEU A 195 -42.11 -9.35 12.71
N VAL A 196 -41.83 -8.96 11.48
CA VAL A 196 -42.69 -9.25 10.32
C VAL A 196 -42.85 -10.75 10.17
N LYS A 197 -41.74 -11.50 10.17
CA LYS A 197 -41.75 -12.96 10.06
C LYS A 197 -42.54 -13.60 11.19
N PHE A 198 -42.31 -13.19 12.44
CA PHE A 198 -43.05 -13.70 13.60
C PHE A 198 -44.56 -13.43 13.49
N THR A 199 -44.93 -12.24 13.02
CA THR A 199 -46.34 -11.86 12.83
C THR A 199 -47.01 -12.71 11.75
N GLU A 200 -46.33 -12.96 10.63
CA GLU A 200 -46.81 -13.86 9.58
C GLU A 200 -47.00 -15.29 10.09
N GLU A 201 -46.02 -15.82 10.83
CA GLU A 201 -46.10 -17.14 11.46
C GLU A 201 -47.30 -17.24 12.41
N LYS A 202 -47.52 -16.23 13.28
CA LYS A 202 -48.65 -16.23 14.20
C LYS A 202 -50.00 -16.05 13.51
N ASN A 203 -50.07 -15.24 12.45
CA ASN A 203 -51.28 -15.14 11.64
C ASN A 203 -51.62 -16.49 10.97
N ASN A 204 -50.61 -17.21 10.47
CA ASN A 204 -50.80 -18.55 9.92
C ASN A 204 -51.30 -19.55 10.97
N GLU A 205 -50.77 -19.50 12.20
CA GLU A 205 -51.28 -20.30 13.32
C GLU A 205 -52.74 -19.97 13.65
N ILE A 206 -53.10 -18.69 13.71
CA ILE A 206 -54.48 -18.24 13.95
C ILE A 206 -55.42 -18.77 12.85
N LEU A 207 -55.02 -18.67 11.57
CA LEU A 207 -55.80 -19.22 10.46
C LEU A 207 -55.98 -20.74 10.58
N HIS A 208 -54.93 -21.46 10.98
CA HIS A 208 -55.00 -22.89 11.22
C HIS A 208 -56.02 -23.24 12.32
N TYR A 209 -55.96 -22.55 13.47
CA TYR A 209 -56.89 -22.78 14.57
C TYR A 209 -58.34 -22.38 14.21
N ASN A 210 -58.53 -21.28 13.49
CA ASN A 210 -59.86 -20.87 12.99
C ASN A 210 -60.46 -21.94 12.06
N ASN A 211 -59.65 -22.53 11.18
CA ASN A 211 -60.11 -23.62 10.32
C ASN A 211 -60.50 -24.87 11.14
N LYS A 212 -59.72 -25.19 12.17
CA LYS A 212 -60.03 -26.30 13.09
C LYS A 212 -61.31 -26.03 13.89
N LEU A 213 -61.50 -24.80 14.37
CA LEU A 213 -62.70 -24.38 15.07
C LEU A 213 -63.94 -24.51 14.18
N ALA A 214 -63.88 -24.03 12.93
CA ALA A 214 -64.97 -24.16 11.97
C ALA A 214 -65.35 -25.64 11.74
N LYS A 215 -64.34 -26.52 11.56
CA LYS A 215 -64.59 -27.98 11.41
C LYS A 215 -65.24 -28.59 12.64
N LEU A 216 -64.83 -28.18 13.84
CA LEU A 216 -65.44 -28.66 15.09
C LEU A 216 -66.87 -28.15 15.25
N GLN A 217 -67.14 -26.89 14.89
CA GLN A 217 -68.48 -26.31 14.91
C GLN A 217 -69.43 -27.07 13.96
N THR A 218 -69.02 -27.31 12.71
CA THR A 218 -69.83 -28.10 11.76
C THR A 218 -70.14 -29.50 12.30
N ARG A 219 -69.18 -30.14 12.99
CA ARG A 219 -69.40 -31.46 13.61
C ARG A 219 -70.39 -31.38 14.77
N LEU A 220 -70.29 -30.34 15.60
CA LEU A 220 -71.21 -30.10 16.72
C LEU A 220 -72.64 -29.88 16.20
N ASP A 221 -72.81 -28.98 15.24
CA ASP A 221 -74.11 -28.64 14.65
C ASP A 221 -74.77 -29.89 14.03
N ARG A 222 -73.98 -30.72 13.35
CA ARG A 222 -74.45 -32.00 12.81
C ARG A 222 -74.91 -32.95 13.91
N ALA A 223 -74.10 -33.13 14.95
CA ALA A 223 -74.44 -34.02 16.06
C ALA A 223 -75.70 -33.54 16.81
N GLN A 224 -75.85 -32.23 17.01
CA GLN A 224 -77.05 -31.63 17.59
C GLN A 224 -78.29 -31.85 16.71
N SER A 225 -78.17 -31.66 15.39
CA SER A 225 -79.28 -31.94 14.46
C SER A 225 -79.70 -33.41 14.48
N GLU A 226 -78.74 -34.33 14.50
CA GLU A 226 -79.00 -35.77 14.63
C GLU A 226 -79.67 -36.10 15.99
N ALA A 227 -79.21 -35.51 17.09
CA ALA A 227 -79.81 -35.69 18.41
C ALA A 227 -81.27 -35.24 18.44
N VAL A 228 -81.57 -34.03 17.95
CA VAL A 228 -82.95 -33.50 17.87
C VAL A 228 -83.84 -34.40 17.02
N LYS A 229 -83.33 -34.92 15.90
CA LYS A 229 -84.07 -35.87 15.06
C LYS A 229 -84.44 -37.14 15.84
N TRP A 230 -83.49 -37.73 16.56
CA TRP A 230 -83.73 -38.94 17.35
C TRP A 230 -84.64 -38.69 18.55
N GLU A 231 -84.52 -37.56 19.24
CA GLU A 231 -85.43 -37.15 20.32
C GLU A 231 -86.88 -37.01 19.84
N SER A 232 -87.09 -36.44 18.65
CA SER A 232 -88.41 -36.34 18.03
C SER A 232 -88.99 -37.72 17.72
N GLN A 233 -88.20 -38.60 17.11
CA GLN A 233 -88.62 -39.99 16.83
C GLN A 233 -88.95 -40.75 18.12
N TRP A 234 -88.11 -40.62 19.14
CA TRP A 234 -88.33 -41.23 20.45
C TRP A 234 -89.63 -40.73 21.10
N THR A 235 -89.87 -39.42 21.05
CA THR A 235 -91.09 -38.80 21.56
C THR A 235 -92.33 -39.31 20.83
N HIS A 236 -92.26 -39.46 19.51
CA HIS A 236 -93.35 -40.04 18.72
C HIS A 236 -93.64 -41.49 19.11
N ILE A 237 -92.60 -42.32 19.26
CA ILE A 237 -92.73 -43.71 19.72
C ILE A 237 -93.36 -43.75 21.11
N LYS A 238 -92.86 -42.94 22.05
CA LYS A 238 -93.38 -42.85 23.41
C LYS A 238 -94.84 -42.43 23.45
N ASN A 239 -95.22 -41.41 22.69
CA ASN A 239 -96.61 -40.94 22.59
C ASN A 239 -97.52 -42.01 21.98
N THR A 240 -97.05 -42.72 20.96
CA THR A 240 -97.79 -43.83 20.34
C THR A 240 -97.99 -44.98 21.32
N ALA A 241 -96.94 -45.36 22.05
CA ALA A 241 -97.00 -46.37 23.09
C ALA A 241 -97.97 -45.98 24.22
N ALA A 242 -97.94 -44.73 24.67
CA ALA A 242 -98.87 -44.21 25.67
C ALA A 242 -100.33 -44.27 25.17
N LYS A 243 -100.61 -43.87 23.92
CA LYS A 243 -101.94 -43.98 23.31
C LYS A 243 -102.42 -45.43 23.21
N LYS A 244 -101.56 -46.35 22.77
CA LYS A 244 -101.88 -47.80 22.70
C LYS A 244 -102.13 -48.38 24.09
N THR A 245 -101.33 -47.99 25.08
CA THR A 245 -101.50 -48.42 26.48
C THR A 245 -102.82 -47.92 27.06
N LEU A 246 -103.19 -46.66 26.80
CA LEU A 246 -104.48 -46.10 27.22
C LEU A 246 -105.66 -46.80 26.53
N LEU A 247 -105.57 -47.04 25.22
CA LEU A 247 -106.60 -47.76 24.48
C LEU A 247 -106.78 -49.19 25.01
N LEU A 248 -105.67 -49.89 25.24
CA LEU A 248 -105.69 -51.21 25.86
C LEU A 248 -106.36 -51.16 27.24
N GLY A 249 -106.01 -50.20 28.09
CA GLY A 249 -106.65 -49.98 29.38
C GLY A 249 -108.17 -49.76 29.27
N ARG A 250 -108.61 -48.94 28.31
CA ARG A 250 -110.05 -48.71 28.04
C ARG A 250 -110.77 -49.98 27.59
N ILE A 251 -110.16 -50.75 26.68
CA ILE A 251 -110.71 -52.05 26.23
C ILE A 251 -110.84 -52.99 27.42
N LYS A 252 -109.78 -53.13 28.23
CA LYS A 252 -109.80 -53.97 29.43
C LYS A 252 -110.93 -53.58 30.40
N MET A 253 -111.10 -52.28 30.66
CA MET A 253 -112.19 -51.80 31.53
C MET A 253 -113.58 -52.05 30.94
N ALA A 254 -113.78 -51.76 29.65
CA ALA A 254 -115.07 -51.99 28.99
C ALA A 254 -115.43 -53.48 28.96
N THR A 255 -114.47 -54.34 28.62
CA THR A 255 -114.61 -55.80 28.70
C THR A 255 -114.96 -56.22 30.11
N HIS A 256 -114.22 -55.76 31.12
CA HIS A 256 -114.48 -56.14 32.51
C HIS A 256 -115.90 -55.73 32.95
N ASN A 257 -116.33 -54.52 32.58
CA ASN A 257 -117.68 -54.02 32.88
C ASN A 257 -118.77 -54.89 32.21
N LEU A 258 -118.59 -55.26 30.94
CA LEU A 258 -119.51 -56.16 30.23
C LEU A 258 -119.52 -57.56 30.85
N PHE A 259 -118.36 -58.09 31.23
CA PHE A 259 -118.24 -59.39 31.90
C PHE A 259 -118.97 -59.40 33.24
N GLN A 260 -118.82 -58.33 34.03
CA GLN A 260 -119.59 -58.17 35.27
C GLN A 260 -121.10 -58.13 35.02
N LEU A 261 -121.55 -57.49 33.93
CA LEU A 261 -122.97 -57.47 33.56
C LEU A 261 -123.48 -58.88 33.20
N VAL A 262 -122.71 -59.65 32.42
CA VAL A 262 -123.01 -61.05 32.09
C VAL A 262 -123.09 -61.91 33.35
N ASN A 263 -122.11 -61.79 34.25
CA ASN A 263 -122.11 -62.47 35.55
C ASN A 263 -123.37 -62.14 36.36
N LYS A 264 -123.77 -60.87 36.39
CA LYS A 264 -124.99 -60.42 37.08
C LYS A 264 -126.25 -61.05 36.47
N HIS A 265 -126.35 -61.13 35.15
CA HIS A 265 -127.48 -61.78 34.46
C HIS A 265 -127.56 -63.28 34.71
N LEU A 266 -126.41 -63.97 34.67
CA LEU A 266 -126.32 -65.41 34.94
C LEU A 266 -126.48 -65.75 36.43
N LYS A 267 -126.53 -64.75 37.33
CA LYS A 267 -126.44 -64.91 38.79
C LYS A 267 -125.23 -65.75 39.21
N GLN A 268 -124.14 -65.68 38.44
CA GLN A 268 -122.89 -66.41 38.67
C GLN A 268 -121.81 -65.42 39.12
N GLN A 269 -121.00 -65.83 40.09
CA GLN A 269 -119.90 -65.02 40.64
C GLN A 269 -118.54 -65.54 40.14
N THR A 270 -118.43 -65.73 38.83
CA THR A 270 -117.19 -66.21 38.20
C THR A 270 -116.17 -65.08 38.09
N VAL A 271 -114.98 -65.29 38.66
CA VAL A 271 -113.85 -64.35 38.55
C VAL A 271 -112.97 -64.81 37.39
N ALA A 272 -112.77 -63.94 36.41
CA ALA A 272 -111.77 -64.10 35.35
C ALA A 272 -110.84 -62.90 35.40
N GLU A 273 -109.54 -63.12 35.62
CA GLU A 273 -108.56 -62.04 35.74
C GLU A 273 -108.06 -61.55 34.37
N ASP A 274 -107.90 -62.46 33.40
CA ASP A 274 -107.46 -62.08 32.06
C ASP A 274 -108.61 -61.53 31.21
N THR A 275 -108.29 -60.51 30.41
CA THR A 275 -109.24 -59.83 29.52
C THR A 275 -109.70 -60.74 28.38
N ALA A 276 -108.82 -61.62 27.87
CA ALA A 276 -109.19 -62.57 26.82
C ALA A 276 -110.26 -63.56 27.32
N ASP A 277 -110.09 -64.08 28.54
CA ASP A 277 -111.05 -65.00 29.15
C ASP A 277 -112.39 -64.30 29.44
N GLN A 278 -112.36 -63.06 29.92
CA GLN A 278 -113.58 -62.25 30.08
C GLN A 278 -114.33 -62.07 28.74
N LEU A 279 -113.63 -61.75 27.64
CA LEU A 279 -114.22 -61.63 26.32
C LEU A 279 -114.82 -62.95 25.82
N ASN A 280 -114.12 -64.07 25.98
CA ASN A 280 -114.62 -65.38 25.59
C ASN A 280 -115.94 -65.71 26.31
N ARG A 281 -116.04 -65.40 27.60
CA ARG A 281 -117.27 -65.65 28.36
C ARG A 281 -118.42 -64.74 27.94
N ILE A 282 -118.14 -63.46 27.69
CA ILE A 282 -119.13 -62.53 27.11
C ILE A 282 -119.62 -63.05 25.76
N GLN A 283 -118.71 -63.51 24.89
CA GLN A 283 -119.04 -64.05 23.58
C GLN A 283 -119.95 -65.28 23.68
N MET A 284 -119.59 -66.25 24.52
CA MET A 284 -120.43 -67.43 24.77
C MET A 284 -121.85 -67.03 25.20
N PHE A 285 -121.96 -66.11 26.17
CA PHE A 285 -123.26 -65.66 26.65
C PHE A 285 -124.10 -64.98 25.55
N ILE A 286 -123.49 -64.13 24.73
CA ILE A 286 -124.18 -63.49 23.59
C ILE A 286 -124.61 -64.54 22.56
N MET A 287 -123.76 -65.53 22.27
CA MET A 287 -124.10 -66.62 21.34
C MET A 287 -125.29 -67.45 21.87
N ASP A 288 -125.27 -67.81 23.16
CA ASP A 288 -126.36 -68.54 23.80
C ASP A 288 -127.67 -67.75 23.72
N LEU A 289 -127.65 -66.45 24.08
CA LEU A 289 -128.82 -65.58 23.97
C LEU A 289 -129.32 -65.44 22.53
N THR A 290 -128.40 -65.34 21.57
CA THR A 290 -128.75 -65.25 20.15
C THR A 290 -129.42 -66.54 19.68
N GLN A 291 -128.86 -67.69 20.07
CA GLN A 291 -129.42 -69.00 19.76
C GLN A 291 -130.82 -69.15 20.35
N ILE A 292 -131.01 -68.84 21.63
CA ILE A 292 -132.32 -68.83 22.29
C ILE A 292 -133.30 -67.92 21.54
N THR A 293 -132.88 -66.71 21.17
CA THR A 293 -133.75 -65.77 20.45
C THR A 293 -134.11 -66.28 19.05
N THR A 294 -133.18 -66.92 18.34
CA THR A 294 -133.45 -67.53 17.04
C THR A 294 -134.35 -68.75 17.14
N GLU A 295 -134.24 -69.54 18.20
CA GLU A 295 -135.12 -70.67 18.49
C GLU A 295 -136.53 -70.19 18.84
N ILE A 296 -136.68 -69.13 19.64
CA ILE A 296 -137.96 -68.49 19.92
C ILE A 296 -138.60 -67.94 18.63
N LYS A 297 -137.82 -67.31 17.75
CA LYS A 297 -138.32 -66.84 16.44
C LYS A 297 -138.73 -68.01 15.53
N ARG A 298 -138.03 -69.15 15.57
CA ARG A 298 -138.45 -70.38 14.87
C ARG A 298 -139.73 -70.96 15.46
N ALA A 299 -139.86 -71.01 16.78
CA ALA A 299 -141.06 -71.49 17.45
C ALA A 299 -142.28 -70.63 17.13
N ALA A 300 -142.12 -69.29 17.13
CA ALA A 300 -143.17 -68.36 16.73
C ALA A 300 -143.56 -68.50 15.24
N ALA A 301 -142.61 -68.84 14.36
CA ALA A 301 -142.89 -69.12 12.95
C ALA A 301 -143.61 -70.47 12.72
N VAL A 302 -143.38 -71.46 13.60
CA VAL A 302 -144.06 -72.77 13.56
C VAL A 302 -145.46 -72.71 14.17
N GLU A 303 -145.70 -71.87 15.19
CA GLU A 303 -147.06 -71.61 15.73
C GLU A 303 -147.98 -70.93 14.69
N THR A 304 -147.43 -70.10 13.79
CA THR A 304 -148.22 -69.52 12.68
C THR A 304 -148.59 -70.52 11.57
N SER A 305 -148.06 -71.75 11.55
CA SER A 305 -148.37 -72.74 10.51
C SER A 305 -149.31 -73.88 10.95
N ALA A 306 -149.84 -73.86 12.18
CA ALA A 306 -150.53 -75.02 12.78
C ALA A 306 -151.98 -74.75 13.25
N VAL A 307 -152.71 -73.80 12.66
CA VAL A 307 -154.16 -73.62 12.90
C VAL A 307 -154.96 -73.96 11.63
N PRO A 308 -155.77 -75.05 11.62
CA PRO A 308 -156.63 -75.42 10.50
C PRO A 308 -158.06 -74.89 10.63
N SER A 309 -158.75 -74.92 9.47
CA SER A 309 -160.13 -74.52 9.17
C SER A 309 -161.24 -75.14 10.03
N SER A 310 -162.22 -74.30 10.43
CA SER A 310 -163.63 -74.70 10.56
C SER A 310 -164.57 -73.49 10.40
N SER A 311 -165.52 -73.63 9.46
CA SER A 311 -166.71 -72.80 9.15
C SER A 311 -166.50 -71.50 8.37
#